data_AF-A0A0D2LVE1-F1
#
_entry.id   AF-A0A0D2LVE1-F1
#
_cell.length_a   1.000
_cell.length_b   1.000
_cell.length_c   1.000
_cell.angle_alpha   90.00
_cell.angle_beta   90.00
_cell.angle_gamma   90.00
#
_symmetry.space_group_name_H-M   'P 1'
#
loop_
_entity.id
_entity.type
_entity.pdbx_description
1 polymer ?
#
loop_
_entity_poly.entity_id
_entity_poly.type
_entity_poly.pdbx_seq_one_letter_code
_entity_poly.pdbx_strand_id
1 'polypeptide(L)'
;ESSNYTLDLPPVLRRRRLYPTFHVSLLKPYYASSDALFPNRVMPEPFDFGAPAEQEWYVDEITGHRRTEKGGLEYEIRWSQGDTT
;
A
#
# COMPACT_ATOMS: atom_id res chain seq x y z
N GLU A 1 17.28 15.10 -22.78
CA GLU A 1 16.20 15.45 -21.84
C GLU A 1 15.73 14.20 -21.13
N SER A 2 15.39 14.29 -19.83
CA SER A 2 14.74 13.17 -19.13
C SER A 2 13.24 13.36 -19.14
N SER A 3 12.49 12.41 -19.69
CA SER A 3 11.04 12.46 -19.77
C SER A 3 10.37 12.11 -18.45
N ASN A 4 10.69 12.85 -17.38
CA ASN A 4 10.22 12.64 -16.01
C ASN A 4 9.46 13.87 -15.50
N TYR A 5 8.41 13.63 -14.73
CA TYR A 5 7.60 14.67 -14.07
C TYR A 5 7.39 14.34 -12.60
N THR A 6 7.46 15.36 -11.75
CA THR A 6 7.21 15.23 -10.31
C THR A 6 5.82 15.77 -9.99
N LEU A 7 4.99 14.94 -9.37
CA LEU A 7 3.62 15.28 -8.98
C LEU A 7 3.54 15.63 -7.50
N ASP A 8 2.63 16.54 -7.15
CA ASP A 8 2.23 16.73 -5.76
C ASP A 8 1.26 15.61 -5.36
N LEU A 9 1.78 14.62 -4.63
CA LEU A 9 1.02 13.44 -4.24
C LEU A 9 0.17 13.74 -2.99
N PRO A 10 -1.09 13.26 -2.95
CA PRO A 10 -1.91 13.30 -1.75
C PRO A 10 -1.18 12.75 -0.51
N PRO A 11 -1.41 13.29 0.70
CA PRO A 11 -0.70 12.89 1.92
C PRO A 11 -0.73 11.38 2.21
N VAL A 12 -1.81 10.69 1.86
CA VAL A 12 -1.93 9.23 2.02
C VAL A 12 -0.90 8.45 1.19
N LEU A 13 -0.57 8.91 -0.01
CA LEU A 13 0.43 8.28 -0.87
C LEU A 13 1.85 8.56 -0.37
N ARG A 14 2.09 9.79 0.11
CA ARG A 14 3.37 10.18 0.69
C ARG A 14 3.71 9.40 1.96
N ARG A 15 2.72 9.16 2.83
CA ARG A 15 2.88 8.32 4.04
C ARG A 15 3.34 6.89 3.71
N ARG A 16 2.92 6.35 2.57
CA ARG A 16 3.40 5.05 2.06
C ARG A 16 4.75 5.11 1.34
N ARG A 17 5.44 6.26 1.38
CA ARG A 17 6.75 6.47 0.76
C ARG A 17 6.74 6.26 -0.76
N LEU A 18 5.61 6.53 -1.42
CA LEU A 18 5.56 6.53 -2.88
C LEU A 18 6.44 7.65 -3.44
N TYR A 19 7.26 7.30 -4.42
CA TYR A 19 8.14 8.25 -5.09
C TYR A 19 7.30 9.15 -6.02
N PRO A 20 7.42 10.49 -5.91
CA PRO A 20 6.52 11.42 -6.63
C PRO A 20 6.92 11.67 -8.08
N THR A 21 8.07 11.16 -8.52
CA THR A 21 8.58 11.38 -9.89
C THR A 21 8.34 10.15 -10.75
N PHE A 22 7.66 10.36 -11.88
CA PHE A 22 7.29 9.31 -12.82
C PHE A 22 7.79 9.64 -14.22
N HIS A 23 8.06 8.60 -15.01
CA HIS A 23 8.28 8.76 -16.43
C HIS A 23 6.96 9.16 -17.13
N VAL A 24 7.01 10.08 -18.10
CA VAL A 24 5.82 10.61 -18.79
C VAL A 24 4.94 9.55 -19.44
N SER A 25 5.50 8.39 -19.83
CA SER A 25 4.74 7.28 -20.39
C SER A 25 3.76 6.64 -19.40
N LEU A 26 3.96 6.86 -18.09
CA LEU A 26 3.08 6.39 -17.02
C LEU A 26 2.01 7.42 -16.65
N LEU A 27 2.13 8.66 -17.15
CA LEU A 27 1.25 9.76 -16.82
C LEU A 27 0.17 9.94 -17.89
N LYS A 28 -1.00 10.38 -17.45
CA LYS A 28 -2.09 10.80 -18.34
C LYS A 28 -2.51 12.22 -17.96
N PRO A 29 -2.83 13.09 -18.94
CA PRO A 29 -3.38 14.40 -18.65
C PRO A 29 -4.66 14.27 -17.83
N TYR A 30 -4.78 15.10 -16.80
CA TYR A 30 -6.01 15.20 -16.03
C TYR A 30 -7.07 15.97 -16.82
N TYR A 31 -8.26 15.39 -16.94
CA TYR A 31 -9.43 16.04 -17.48
C TYR A 31 -10.49 16.11 -16.39
N ALA A 32 -10.97 17.32 -16.10
CA ALA A 32 -12.04 17.51 -15.12
C ALA A 32 -13.29 16.75 -15.57
N SER A 33 -13.94 16.07 -14.62
CA SER A 33 -15.21 15.39 -14.88
C SER A 33 -16.29 16.44 -15.14
N SER A 34 -17.20 16.17 -16.08
CA SER A 34 -18.36 17.03 -16.34
C SER A 34 -19.57 16.53 -15.56
N ASP A 35 -20.09 17.35 -14.65
CA ASP A 35 -21.27 17.01 -13.83
C ASP A 35 -22.54 16.84 -14.67
N ALA A 36 -22.62 17.50 -15.84
CA ALA A 36 -23.72 17.34 -16.78
C ALA A 36 -23.75 15.95 -17.43
N LEU A 37 -22.57 15.34 -17.64
CA LEU A 37 -22.44 14.01 -18.25
C LEU A 37 -22.47 12.90 -17.21
N PHE A 38 -22.05 13.19 -15.97
CA PHE A 38 -21.94 12.21 -14.88
C PHE A 38 -22.57 12.73 -13.58
N PRO A 39 -23.90 12.99 -13.57
CA PRO A 39 -24.58 13.46 -12.38
C PRO A 39 -24.47 12.44 -11.24
N ASN A 40 -24.28 12.91 -10.01
CA ASN A 40 -24.11 12.10 -8.80
C ASN A 40 -22.85 11.22 -8.76
N ARG A 41 -21.83 11.53 -9.54
CA ARG A 41 -20.53 10.85 -9.42
C ARG A 41 -19.85 11.26 -8.12
N VAL A 42 -19.91 10.38 -7.13
CA VAL A 42 -19.08 10.49 -5.94
C VAL A 42 -17.65 10.09 -6.34
N MET A 43 -16.65 10.86 -5.91
CA MET A 43 -15.27 10.44 -6.07
C MET A 43 -15.15 9.04 -5.42
N PRO A 44 -14.67 8.01 -6.14
CA PRO A 44 -14.48 6.71 -5.50
C PRO A 44 -13.62 6.92 -4.26
N GLU A 45 -13.95 6.23 -3.17
CA GLU A 45 -13.11 6.22 -1.98
C GLU A 45 -11.65 6.04 -2.39
N PRO A 46 -10.71 6.74 -1.72
CA PRO A 46 -9.30 6.51 -1.98
C PRO A 46 -9.06 5.01 -1.96
N PHE A 47 -8.48 4.51 -3.05
CA PHE A 47 -8.20 3.09 -3.29
C PHE A 47 -7.82 2.40 -1.97
N ASP A 48 -8.45 1.27 -1.63
CA ASP A 48 -8.02 0.53 -0.44
C ASP A 48 -6.62 0.00 -0.69
N PHE A 49 -5.66 0.66 -0.07
CA PHE A 49 -4.24 0.37 -0.16
C PHE A 49 -3.80 -0.58 0.98
N GLY A 50 -4.75 -1.21 1.67
CA GLY A 50 -4.52 -2.07 2.81
C GLY A 50 -4.03 -1.33 4.05
N ALA A 51 -3.69 -2.11 5.08
CA ALA A 51 -3.15 -1.57 6.33
C ALA A 51 -1.91 -0.68 6.06
N PRO A 52 -1.72 0.41 6.85
CA PRO A 52 -0.52 1.23 6.74
C PRO A 52 0.74 0.39 6.97
N ALA A 53 1.86 0.78 6.36
CA ALA A 53 3.14 0.10 6.55
C ALA A 53 3.64 0.08 8.01
N GLU A 54 3.10 0.97 8.84
CA GLU A 54 3.37 1.08 10.28
C GLU A 54 2.39 0.26 11.12
N GLN A 55 1.48 -0.50 10.49
CA GLN A 55 0.57 -1.36 11.22
C GLN A 55 1.36 -2.48 11.88
N GLU A 56 1.54 -2.35 13.19
CA GLU A 56 2.08 -3.40 14.04
C GLU A 56 0.98 -4.39 14.42
N TRP A 57 1.36 -5.65 14.55
CA TRP A 57 0.50 -6.74 15.00
C TRP A 57 1.03 -7.26 16.32
N TYR A 58 0.12 -7.44 17.28
CA TYR A 58 0.48 -7.99 18.57
C TYR A 58 0.66 -9.51 18.45
N VAL A 59 1.78 -9.99 18.99
CA VAL A 59 2.10 -11.41 19.14
C VAL A 59 1.71 -11.82 20.55
N ASP A 60 0.90 -12.86 20.66
CA ASP A 60 0.56 -13.46 21.95
C ASP A 60 1.69 -14.40 22.40
N GLU A 61 2.09 -15.33 21.53
CA GLU A 61 3.12 -16.32 21.85
C GLU A 61 3.80 -16.89 20.60
N ILE A 62 5.01 -17.41 20.80
CA ILE A 62 5.70 -18.26 19.84
C ILE A 62 5.41 -19.72 20.22
N THR A 63 4.68 -20.45 19.38
CA THR A 63 4.25 -21.83 19.66
C THR A 63 5.26 -22.87 19.23
N GLY A 64 6.14 -22.53 18.28
CA GLY A 64 7.07 -23.48 17.70
C GLY A 64 8.20 -22.84 16.92
N HIS A 65 9.16 -23.67 16.51
CA HIS A 65 10.20 -23.29 15.58
C HIS A 65 10.64 -24.49 14.74
N ARG A 66 11.13 -24.22 13.52
CA ARG A 66 11.76 -25.24 12.67
C ARG A 66 12.99 -24.70 11.97
N ARG A 67 13.95 -25.59 11.71
CA ARG A 67 15.06 -25.28 10.81
C ARG A 67 14.66 -25.53 9.37
N THR A 68 14.97 -24.60 8.49
CA THR A 68 14.76 -24.77 7.05
C THR A 68 15.92 -25.55 6.45
N GLU A 69 15.68 -26.19 5.31
CA GLU A 69 16.71 -26.95 4.58
C GLU A 69 17.91 -26.07 4.18
N LYS A 70 17.69 -24.75 4.02
CA LYS A 70 18.73 -23.76 3.72
C LYS A 70 19.44 -23.23 4.97
N GLY A 71 19.19 -23.82 6.15
CA GLY A 71 19.81 -23.44 7.41
C GLY A 71 19.17 -22.24 8.12
N GLY A 72 18.05 -21.73 7.62
CA GLY A 72 17.27 -20.69 8.29
C GLY A 72 16.51 -21.21 9.51
N LEU A 73 16.05 -20.31 10.37
CA LEU A 73 15.18 -20.62 11.50
C LEU A 73 13.86 -19.89 11.31
N GLU A 74 12.78 -20.64 11.27
CA GLU A 74 11.40 -20.13 11.20
C GLU A 74 10.70 -20.37 12.54
N TYR A 75 9.78 -19.49 12.89
CA TYR A 75 8.97 -19.56 14.10
C TYR A 75 7.50 -19.65 13.73
N GLU A 76 6.75 -20.43 14.50
CA GLU A 76 5.30 -20.43 14.47
C GLU A 76 4.80 -19.44 15.50
N ILE A 77 3.98 -18.48 15.07
CA ILE A 77 3.53 -17.33 15.86
C ILE A 77 2.01 -17.38 16.01
N ARG A 78 1.52 -17.28 17.25
CA ARG A 78 0.12 -16.98 17.55
C ARG A 78 -0.07 -15.47 17.69
N TRP A 79 -0.97 -14.93 16.89
CA TRP A 79 -1.31 -13.51 16.88
C TRP A 79 -2.47 -13.22 17.84
N SER A 80 -2.53 -12.01 18.40
CA SER A 80 -3.64 -11.60 19.28
C SER A 80 -5.02 -11.58 18.62
N GLN A 81 -5.08 -11.72 17.29
CA GLN A 81 -6.32 -11.85 16.53
C GLN A 81 -6.81 -13.30 16.39
N GLY A 82 -6.07 -14.27 16.94
CA GLY A 82 -6.42 -15.69 16.95
C GLY A 82 -5.81 -16.50 15.80
N ASP A 83 -5.24 -15.84 14.78
CA ASP A 83 -4.53 -16.51 13.70
C ASP A 83 -3.20 -17.12 14.17
N THR A 84 -2.71 -18.14 13.48
CA THR A 84 -1.39 -18.75 13.68
C THR A 84 -0.66 -18.85 12.35
N THR A 85 0.59 -18.38 12.29
CA THR A 85 1.43 -18.37 11.06
C THR A 85 2.80 -18.96 11.29
#